data_AF-A0A1V6J9Q5-F1
#
_entry.id   AF-A0A1V6J9Q5-F1
#
_cell.length_a   1.000
_cell.length_b   1.000
_cell.length_c   1.000
_cell.angle_alpha   90.00
_cell.angle_beta   90.00
_cell.angle_gamma   90.00
#
_symmetry.space_group_name_H-M   'P 1'
#
loop_
_entity.id
_entity.type
_entity.pdbx_description
1 polymer ?
#
loop_
_entity_poly.entity_id
_entity_poly.type
_entity_poly.pdbx_seq_one_letter_code
_entity_poly.pdbx_strand_id
1 'polypeptide(L)'
;MQQAGKKKFWLVKFAPFRTSWDDIVKAGSFTPRGIRCPQARNNLARMAVGDLALFFHSQEHRCFTGILTVTRAAYPDPTSADPRWLTCDFAPLQTLADPVSLAQIKSNPALANFPLIRQPRVAVLPLTAFECAAILRLASTPFPAVPTAKQKPIATLVDRILTAKRTNPAADIISIETDLDALVNFRRR
;
A
#
# COMPACT_ATOMS: atom_id res chain seq x y z
N MET A 1 -17.45 -21.28 1.28
CA MET A 1 -16.54 -20.31 1.93
C MET A 1 -15.21 -20.32 1.16
N GLN A 2 -14.96 -19.32 0.31
CA GLN A 2 -13.70 -19.24 -0.42
C GLN A 2 -12.59 -18.92 0.59
N GLN A 3 -11.54 -19.74 0.65
CA GLN A 3 -10.37 -19.46 1.47
C GLN A 3 -9.75 -18.15 0.97
N ALA A 4 -9.88 -17.06 1.72
CA ALA A 4 -9.22 -15.80 1.37
C ALA A 4 -7.70 -16.03 1.37
N GLY A 5 -7.07 -15.91 0.20
CA GLY A 5 -5.62 -16.03 0.02
C GLY A 5 -4.83 -15.06 0.91
N LYS A 6 -3.51 -15.24 0.99
CA LYS A 6 -2.60 -14.28 1.63
C LYS A 6 -2.84 -12.88 1.05
N LYS A 7 -3.16 -11.89 1.89
CA LYS A 7 -3.40 -10.51 1.44
C LYS A 7 -2.10 -9.94 0.87
N LYS A 8 -2.22 -9.25 -0.26
CA LYS A 8 -1.12 -8.47 -0.83
C LYS A 8 -1.31 -7.00 -0.50
N PHE A 9 -0.20 -6.28 -0.48
CA PHE A 9 -0.13 -4.86 -0.21
C PHE A 9 0.35 -4.13 -1.45
N TRP A 10 -0.25 -2.98 -1.69
CA TRP A 10 -0.01 -2.19 -2.88
C TRP A 10 0.13 -0.71 -2.51
N LEU A 11 0.67 0.05 -3.44
CA LEU A 11 0.64 1.51 -3.46
C LEU A 11 -0.09 1.92 -4.72
N VAL A 12 -1.03 2.85 -4.61
CA VAL A 12 -1.68 3.49 -5.75
C VAL A 12 -1.51 5.01 -5.62
N LYS A 13 -0.91 5.63 -6.64
CA LYS A 13 -0.69 7.08 -6.67
C LYS A 13 -1.62 7.78 -7.65
N PHE A 14 -2.20 8.90 -7.24
CA PHE A 14 -2.99 9.76 -8.11
C PHE A 14 -2.73 11.23 -7.80
N ALA A 15 -2.89 12.11 -8.78
CA ALA A 15 -2.74 13.55 -8.54
C ALA A 15 -4.01 14.09 -7.89
N PRO A 16 -3.90 14.93 -6.83
CA PRO A 16 -5.07 15.36 -6.05
C PRO A 16 -6.09 16.12 -6.90
N PHE A 17 -5.67 16.86 -7.92
CA PHE A 17 -6.58 17.54 -8.85
C PHE A 17 -7.42 16.59 -9.73
N ARG A 18 -7.04 15.31 -9.86
CA ARG A 18 -7.84 14.30 -10.57
C ARG A 18 -8.81 13.62 -9.63
N THR A 19 -8.33 13.21 -8.47
CA THR A 19 -9.13 12.60 -7.41
C THR A 19 -8.36 12.76 -6.11
N SER A 20 -8.90 13.55 -5.18
CA SER A 20 -8.34 13.71 -3.85
C SER A 20 -8.75 12.54 -2.94
N TRP A 21 -8.15 12.46 -1.75
CA TRP A 21 -8.56 11.44 -0.77
C TRP A 21 -9.96 11.70 -0.25
N ASP A 22 -10.29 12.97 -0.02
CA ASP A 22 -11.61 13.39 0.45
C ASP A 22 -12.70 13.07 -0.57
N ASP A 23 -12.41 13.21 -1.88
CA ASP A 23 -13.32 12.77 -2.94
C ASP A 23 -13.61 11.27 -2.85
N ILE A 24 -12.58 10.46 -2.61
CA ILE A 24 -12.71 9.00 -2.48
C ILE A 24 -13.53 8.63 -1.25
N VAL A 25 -13.24 9.27 -0.10
CA VAL A 25 -13.99 9.05 1.15
C VAL A 25 -15.46 9.42 0.95
N LYS A 26 -15.73 10.59 0.35
CA LYS A 26 -17.09 11.06 0.07
C LYS A 26 -17.84 10.16 -0.91
N ALA A 27 -17.16 9.65 -1.94
CA ALA A 27 -17.76 8.76 -2.94
C ALA A 27 -17.91 7.31 -2.45
N GLY A 28 -17.18 6.91 -1.41
CA GLY A 28 -17.13 5.52 -0.93
C GLY A 28 -16.52 4.53 -1.93
N SER A 29 -15.92 5.02 -3.02
CA SER A 29 -15.34 4.20 -4.08
C SER A 29 -14.25 4.96 -4.83
N PHE A 30 -13.34 4.21 -5.45
CA PHE A 30 -12.27 4.74 -6.28
C PHE A 30 -11.92 3.76 -7.40
N THR A 31 -11.83 4.26 -8.63
CA THR A 31 -11.38 3.50 -9.80
C THR A 31 -10.27 4.28 -10.50
N PRO A 32 -8.99 3.88 -10.40
CA PRO A 32 -7.90 4.58 -11.07
C PRO A 32 -7.97 4.36 -12.59
N ARG A 33 -8.38 5.39 -13.33
CA ARG A 33 -8.51 5.38 -14.79
C ARG A 33 -7.28 5.97 -15.48
N GLY A 34 -7.02 5.59 -16.73
CA GLY A 34 -5.96 6.22 -17.52
C GLY A 34 -4.53 5.76 -17.18
N ILE A 35 -4.37 4.62 -16.49
CA ILE A 35 -3.05 4.02 -16.25
C ILE A 35 -2.53 3.43 -17.57
N ARG A 36 -1.48 4.03 -18.13
CA ARG A 36 -0.86 3.63 -19.41
C ARG A 36 0.62 3.23 -19.27
N CYS A 37 0.93 2.55 -18.17
CA CYS A 37 2.25 2.00 -17.90
C CYS A 37 2.16 0.47 -17.83
N PRO A 38 2.88 -0.29 -18.69
CA PRO A 38 2.80 -1.76 -18.72
C PRO A 38 3.08 -2.43 -17.36
N GLN A 39 4.03 -1.89 -16.59
CA GLN A 39 4.34 -2.41 -15.27
C GLN A 39 3.19 -2.17 -14.28
N ALA A 40 2.61 -0.97 -14.26
CA ALA A 40 1.45 -0.67 -13.41
C ALA A 40 0.24 -1.54 -13.80
N ARG A 41 0.00 -1.75 -15.10
CA ARG A 41 -1.01 -2.69 -15.60
C ARG A 41 -0.78 -4.10 -15.06
N ASN A 42 0.46 -4.60 -15.15
CA ASN A 42 0.78 -5.95 -14.65
C ASN A 42 0.60 -6.06 -13.13
N ASN A 43 0.81 -4.98 -12.39
CA ASN A 43 0.53 -4.94 -10.95
C ASN A 43 -0.98 -4.96 -10.67
N LEU A 44 -1.78 -4.17 -11.39
CA LEU A 44 -3.25 -4.22 -11.31
C LEU A 44 -3.77 -5.65 -11.59
N ALA A 45 -3.26 -6.30 -12.64
CA ALA A 45 -3.64 -7.68 -13.01
C ALA A 45 -3.40 -8.72 -11.89
N ARG A 46 -2.52 -8.43 -10.93
CA ARG A 46 -2.16 -9.33 -9.82
C ARG A 46 -2.93 -9.07 -8.52
N MET A 47 -3.73 -8.00 -8.49
CA MET A 47 -4.58 -7.65 -7.36
C MET A 47 -5.77 -8.59 -7.27
N ALA A 48 -6.12 -8.97 -6.05
CA ALA A 48 -7.32 -9.74 -5.74
C ALA A 48 -8.25 -8.94 -4.82
N VAL A 49 -9.54 -9.26 -4.84
CA VAL A 49 -10.52 -8.69 -3.91
C VAL A 49 -10.06 -8.93 -2.46
N GLY A 50 -10.07 -7.86 -1.66
CA GLY A 50 -9.61 -7.87 -0.27
C GLY A 50 -8.12 -7.56 -0.07
N ASP A 51 -7.32 -7.41 -1.14
CA ASP A 51 -5.99 -6.80 -1.07
C ASP A 51 -6.10 -5.35 -0.56
N LEU A 52 -5.02 -4.86 0.05
CA LEU A 52 -4.95 -3.48 0.56
C LEU A 52 -4.02 -2.63 -0.29
N ALA A 53 -4.36 -1.37 -0.47
CA ALA A 53 -3.50 -0.40 -1.13
C ALA A 53 -3.35 0.88 -0.30
N LEU A 54 -2.13 1.36 -0.12
CA LEU A 54 -1.88 2.69 0.41
C LEU A 54 -2.08 3.72 -0.72
N PHE A 55 -2.93 4.72 -0.46
CA PHE A 55 -3.20 5.79 -1.42
C PHE A 55 -2.22 6.95 -1.23
N PHE A 56 -1.58 7.37 -2.31
CA PHE A 56 -0.56 8.42 -2.32
C PHE A 56 -0.97 9.58 -3.24
N HIS A 57 -1.06 10.80 -2.70
CA HIS A 57 -1.18 12.01 -3.52
C HIS A 57 0.14 12.30 -4.22
N SER A 58 0.13 12.38 -5.54
CA SER A 58 1.29 12.70 -6.37
C SER A 58 1.32 14.18 -6.79
N GLN A 59 2.48 14.64 -7.26
CA GLN A 59 2.73 16.02 -7.71
C GLN A 59 2.76 17.04 -6.55
N GLU A 60 1.60 17.40 -6.02
CA GLU A 60 1.38 18.36 -4.93
C GLU A 60 1.19 17.63 -3.59
N HIS A 61 1.66 18.25 -2.49
CA HIS A 61 1.72 17.72 -1.11
C HIS A 61 2.51 16.41 -0.90
N ARG A 62 2.49 15.48 -1.86
CA ARG A 62 3.30 14.25 -1.95
C ARG A 62 3.31 13.45 -0.67
N CYS A 63 2.15 12.92 -0.28
CA CYS A 63 1.97 12.14 0.93
C CYS A 63 1.03 10.95 0.75
N PHE A 64 1.19 9.96 1.61
CA PHE A 64 0.16 8.95 1.86
C PHE A 64 -0.94 9.55 2.73
N THR A 65 -2.19 9.27 2.39
CA THR A 65 -3.37 9.85 3.07
C THR A 65 -4.36 8.82 3.57
N GLY A 66 -4.39 7.62 2.98
CA GLY A 66 -5.34 6.60 3.39
C GLY A 66 -5.03 5.20 2.90
N ILE A 67 -5.88 4.28 3.32
CA ILE A 67 -5.87 2.85 2.97
C ILE A 67 -7.12 2.54 2.16
N LEU A 68 -6.92 1.89 1.04
CA LEU A 68 -7.96 1.34 0.17
C LEU A 68 -8.02 -0.17 0.31
N THR A 69 -9.17 -0.75 0.02
CA THR A 69 -9.31 -2.19 -0.23
C THR A 69 -9.81 -2.44 -1.65
N VAL A 70 -9.27 -3.45 -2.32
CA VAL A 70 -9.72 -3.87 -3.65
C VAL A 70 -11.11 -4.51 -3.52
N THR A 71 -12.10 -3.92 -4.19
CA THR A 71 -13.48 -4.43 -4.24
C THR A 71 -13.78 -5.17 -5.54
N ARG A 72 -13.04 -4.88 -6.62
CA ARG A 72 -13.08 -5.62 -7.88
C ARG A 72 -11.68 -5.84 -8.43
N ALA A 73 -11.35 -7.09 -8.73
CA ALA A 73 -10.10 -7.45 -9.41
C ALA A 73 -10.03 -6.85 -10.84
N ALA A 74 -8.88 -6.98 -11.47
CA ALA A 74 -8.60 -6.29 -12.73
C ALA A 74 -9.60 -6.58 -13.85
N TYR A 75 -10.01 -5.53 -14.56
CA TYR A 75 -10.84 -5.58 -15.76
C TYR A 75 -10.39 -4.50 -16.76
N PRO A 76 -10.76 -4.60 -18.05
CA PRO A 76 -10.41 -3.59 -19.05
C PRO A 76 -10.83 -2.18 -18.62
N ASP A 77 -9.91 -1.21 -18.71
CA ASP A 77 -10.16 0.18 -18.37
C ASP A 77 -11.18 0.77 -19.37
N PRO A 78 -12.39 1.14 -18.93
CA PRO A 78 -13.45 1.64 -19.82
C PRO A 78 -13.10 2.99 -20.49
N THR A 79 -12.02 3.65 -20.07
CA THR A 79 -11.50 4.87 -20.71
C THR A 79 -10.52 4.57 -21.84
N SER A 80 -10.29 3.31 -22.19
CA SER A 80 -9.46 2.90 -23.32
C SER A 80 -10.24 2.05 -24.30
N ALA A 81 -10.03 2.29 -25.59
CA ALA A 81 -10.46 1.38 -26.65
C ALA A 81 -9.61 0.10 -26.73
N ASP A 82 -8.41 0.12 -26.14
CA ASP A 82 -7.48 -1.01 -26.12
C ASP A 82 -7.67 -1.83 -24.83
N PRO A 83 -8.24 -3.05 -24.92
CA PRO A 83 -8.63 -3.86 -23.76
C PRO A 83 -7.42 -4.36 -22.96
N ARG A 84 -6.20 -4.17 -23.45
CA ARG A 84 -5.00 -4.54 -22.70
C ARG A 84 -4.82 -3.64 -21.48
N TRP A 85 -5.37 -2.42 -21.46
CA TRP A 85 -5.26 -1.54 -20.30
C TRP A 85 -6.27 -1.96 -19.26
N LEU A 86 -5.81 -2.06 -18.01
CA LEU A 86 -6.62 -2.60 -16.92
C LEU A 86 -6.84 -1.53 -15.85
N THR A 87 -7.90 -1.71 -15.08
CA THR A 87 -8.15 -1.02 -13.81
C THR A 87 -8.76 -2.01 -12.80
N CYS A 88 -8.84 -1.60 -11.55
CA CYS A 88 -9.50 -2.31 -10.45
C CYS A 88 -10.45 -1.33 -9.75
N ASP A 89 -11.45 -1.83 -9.04
CA ASP A 89 -12.25 -0.99 -8.15
C ASP A 89 -11.76 -1.11 -6.72
N PHE A 90 -11.82 0.01 -6.00
CA PHE A 90 -11.41 0.14 -4.61
C PHE A 90 -12.51 0.81 -3.79
N ALA A 91 -12.50 0.56 -2.49
CA ALA A 91 -13.24 1.35 -1.50
C ALA A 91 -12.28 1.93 -0.45
N PRO A 92 -12.53 3.15 0.08
CA PRO A 92 -11.81 3.67 1.23
C PRO A 92 -12.05 2.75 2.43
N LEU A 93 -10.96 2.32 3.07
CA LEU A 93 -11.01 1.50 4.27
C LEU A 93 -10.77 2.34 5.52
N GLN A 94 -9.74 3.19 5.49
CA GLN A 94 -9.33 3.98 6.65
C GLN A 94 -8.46 5.17 6.23
N THR A 95 -8.72 6.35 6.79
CA THR A 95 -7.83 7.52 6.68
C THR A 95 -6.64 7.35 7.61
N LEU A 96 -5.44 7.72 7.15
CA LEU A 96 -4.26 7.73 8.02
C LEU A 96 -4.42 8.80 9.11
N ALA A 97 -4.03 8.48 10.35
CA ALA A 97 -4.09 9.44 11.45
C ALA A 97 -3.18 10.66 11.16
N ASP A 98 -1.96 10.39 10.71
CA ASP A 98 -1.02 11.40 10.22
C ASP A 98 -0.63 11.10 8.77
N PRO A 99 -0.82 12.06 7.82
CA PRO A 99 -0.33 11.89 6.45
C PRO A 99 1.20 11.71 6.42
N VAL A 100 1.68 10.72 5.65
CA VAL A 100 3.13 10.42 5.57
C VAL A 100 3.69 10.98 4.28
N SER A 101 4.45 12.06 4.38
CA SER A 101 5.09 12.72 3.24
C SER A 101 6.23 11.90 2.64
N LEU A 102 6.47 12.07 1.33
CA LEU A 102 7.64 11.52 0.65
C LEU A 102 8.95 12.04 1.26
N ALA A 103 8.95 13.25 1.82
CA ALA A 103 10.10 13.81 2.51
C ALA A 103 10.46 12.99 3.76
N GLN A 104 9.47 12.66 4.61
CA GLN A 104 9.66 11.81 5.79
C GLN A 104 10.20 10.41 5.42
N ILE A 105 9.75 9.84 4.30
CA ILE A 105 10.23 8.54 3.84
C ILE A 105 11.69 8.64 3.37
N LYS A 106 12.00 9.68 2.58
CA LYS A 106 13.37 9.91 2.07
C LYS A 106 14.37 10.24 3.18
N SER A 107 13.93 10.89 4.26
CA SER A 107 14.79 11.18 5.42
C SER A 107 15.04 9.96 6.31
N ASN A 108 14.36 8.83 6.08
CA ASN A 108 14.56 7.60 6.84
C ASN A 108 15.48 6.63 6.07
N PRO A 109 16.74 6.42 6.49
CA PRO A 109 17.68 5.53 5.81
C PRO A 109 17.17 4.09 5.69
N ALA A 110 16.38 3.63 6.66
CA ALA A 110 15.80 2.29 6.63
C ALA A 110 14.78 2.09 5.49
N LEU A 111 14.27 3.18 4.93
CA LEU A 111 13.31 3.20 3.81
C LEU A 111 13.93 3.70 2.51
N ALA A 112 15.26 3.79 2.41
CA ALA A 112 15.95 4.28 1.20
C ALA A 112 15.56 3.48 -0.07
N ASN A 113 15.25 2.19 0.09
CA ASN A 113 14.84 1.30 -1.00
C ASN A 113 13.31 1.22 -1.21
N PHE A 114 12.53 2.07 -0.55
CA PHE A 114 11.07 2.04 -0.64
C PHE A 114 10.60 2.15 -2.12
N PRO A 115 9.57 1.40 -2.56
CA PRO A 115 9.26 1.25 -3.98
C PRO A 115 9.00 2.57 -4.71
N LEU A 116 8.35 3.53 -4.04
CA LEU A 116 8.07 4.86 -4.60
C LEU A 116 9.34 5.69 -4.86
N ILE A 117 10.39 5.52 -4.06
CA ILE A 117 11.68 6.21 -4.25
C ILE A 117 12.40 5.61 -5.46
N ARG A 118 12.42 4.28 -5.56
CA ARG A 118 13.09 3.57 -6.66
C ARG A 118 12.39 3.74 -8.01
N GLN A 119 11.06 3.85 -8.00
CA GLN A 119 10.24 3.81 -9.21
C GLN A 119 9.19 4.93 -9.23
N PRO A 120 9.61 6.22 -9.19
CA PRO A 120 8.71 7.36 -9.00
C PRO A 120 7.73 7.56 -10.16
N ARG A 121 8.00 6.99 -11.34
CA ARG A 121 7.15 7.10 -12.54
C ARG A 121 6.01 6.08 -12.54
N VAL A 122 6.13 4.96 -11.83
CA VAL A 122 5.11 3.89 -11.81
C VAL A 122 3.97 4.28 -10.86
N ALA A 123 2.72 4.14 -11.29
CA ALA A 123 1.55 4.60 -10.50
C ALA A 123 1.00 3.54 -9.53
N VAL A 124 1.22 2.27 -9.85
CA VAL A 124 0.78 1.14 -9.03
C VAL A 124 2.00 0.27 -8.76
N LEU A 125 2.37 0.11 -7.49
CA LEU A 125 3.54 -0.64 -7.06
C LEU A 125 3.16 -1.69 -6.01
N PRO A 126 3.76 -2.89 -6.02
CA PRO A 126 3.62 -3.81 -4.91
C PRO A 126 4.38 -3.28 -3.69
N LEU A 127 3.87 -3.60 -2.50
CA LEU A 127 4.54 -3.38 -1.23
C LEU A 127 4.75 -4.71 -0.51
N THR A 128 5.83 -4.85 0.23
CA THR A 128 5.97 -5.91 1.23
C THR A 128 5.10 -5.63 2.46
N ALA A 129 4.90 -6.64 3.32
CA ALA A 129 4.25 -6.45 4.61
C ALA A 129 4.99 -5.40 5.47
N PHE A 130 6.33 -5.43 5.44
CA PHE A 130 7.16 -4.44 6.12
C PHE A 130 6.96 -3.03 5.57
N GLU A 131 7.02 -2.84 4.26
CA GLU A 131 6.86 -1.52 3.64
C GLU A 131 5.49 -0.92 3.94
N CYS A 132 4.43 -1.72 3.87
CA CYS A 132 3.08 -1.30 4.27
C CYS A 132 3.05 -0.92 5.76
N ALA A 133 3.50 -1.81 6.64
CA ALA A 133 3.48 -1.60 8.08
C ALA A 133 4.37 -0.44 8.54
N ALA A 134 5.47 -0.15 7.86
CA ALA A 134 6.34 0.98 8.15
C ALA A 134 5.65 2.32 7.87
N ILE A 135 4.88 2.43 6.78
CA ILE A 135 4.09 3.64 6.51
C ILE A 135 3.00 3.79 7.57
N LEU A 136 2.29 2.71 7.92
CA LEU A 136 1.28 2.76 8.98
C LEU A 136 1.88 3.13 10.34
N ARG A 137 3.10 2.64 10.64
CA ARG A 137 3.86 3.01 11.85
C ARG A 137 4.21 4.49 11.89
N LEU A 138 4.66 5.06 10.76
CA LEU A 138 4.94 6.50 10.64
C LEU A 138 3.66 7.35 10.73
N ALA A 139 2.54 6.81 10.27
CA ALA A 139 1.24 7.45 10.27
C ALA A 139 0.48 7.31 11.60
N SER A 140 1.08 6.72 12.64
CA SER A 140 0.39 6.38 13.91
C SER A 140 -0.91 5.58 13.71
N THR A 141 -1.00 4.81 12.63
CA THR A 141 -2.25 4.16 12.18
C THR A 141 -2.17 2.65 12.41
N PRO A 142 -3.16 2.01 13.07
CA PRO A 142 -3.14 0.56 13.28
C PRO A 142 -3.32 -0.19 11.97
N PHE A 143 -2.82 -1.43 11.92
CA PHE A 143 -2.99 -2.28 10.74
C PHE A 143 -4.46 -2.70 10.63
N PRO A 144 -5.16 -2.42 9.52
CA PRO A 144 -6.59 -2.66 9.43
C PRO A 144 -6.91 -4.16 9.38
N ALA A 145 -8.05 -4.54 9.95
CA ALA A 145 -8.52 -5.93 10.06
C ALA A 145 -7.55 -6.89 10.78
N VAL A 146 -6.59 -6.36 11.56
CA VAL A 146 -5.72 -7.15 12.44
C VAL A 146 -6.17 -6.97 13.90
N PRO A 147 -6.32 -8.06 14.69
CA PRO A 147 -6.73 -7.97 16.09
C PRO A 147 -5.83 -7.07 16.95
N THR A 148 -6.42 -6.34 17.90
CA THR A 148 -5.70 -5.42 18.81
C THR A 148 -4.50 -6.08 19.50
N ALA A 149 -4.65 -7.34 19.92
CA ALA A 149 -3.58 -8.11 20.56
C ALA A 149 -2.32 -8.30 19.68
N LYS A 150 -2.45 -8.17 18.35
CA LYS A 150 -1.36 -8.32 17.38
C LYS A 150 -0.74 -6.99 16.94
N GLN A 151 -1.39 -5.86 17.22
CA GLN A 151 -0.91 -4.53 16.81
C GLN A 151 0.45 -4.21 17.44
N LYS A 152 0.62 -4.48 18.75
CA LYS A 152 1.89 -4.26 19.46
C LYS A 152 3.01 -5.16 18.93
N PRO A 153 2.83 -6.49 18.78
CA PRO A 153 3.80 -7.35 18.11
C PRO A 153 4.23 -6.85 16.72
N ILE A 154 3.29 -6.41 15.88
CA ILE A 154 3.60 -5.84 14.56
C ILE A 154 4.51 -4.61 14.70
N ALA A 155 4.14 -3.65 15.55
CA ALA A 155 4.94 -2.46 15.78
C ALA A 155 6.37 -2.80 16.24
N THR A 156 6.52 -3.77 17.16
CA THR A 156 7.83 -4.24 17.62
C THR A 156 8.68 -4.82 16.48
N LEU A 157 8.10 -5.65 15.59
CA LEU A 157 8.84 -6.22 14.46
C LEU A 157 9.24 -5.13 13.45
N VAL A 158 8.34 -4.18 13.17
CA VAL A 158 8.64 -3.03 12.29
C VAL A 158 9.78 -2.19 12.87
N ASP A 159 9.74 -1.86 14.17
CA ASP A 159 10.79 -1.07 14.82
C ASP A 159 12.14 -1.81 14.83
N ARG A 160 12.13 -3.14 14.99
CA ARG A 160 13.33 -3.99 14.84
C ARG A 160 13.91 -3.94 13.43
N ILE A 161 13.06 -4.05 12.40
CA ILE A 161 13.51 -3.95 11.00
C ILE A 161 14.07 -2.57 10.71
N LEU A 162 13.36 -1.50 11.10
CA LEU A 162 13.80 -0.12 10.91
C LEU A 162 15.15 0.12 11.58
N THR A 163 15.34 -0.36 12.81
CA THR A 163 16.60 -0.25 13.54
C THR A 163 17.72 -1.03 12.83
N ALA A 164 17.45 -2.28 12.43
CA ALA A 164 18.44 -3.11 11.74
C ALA A 164 18.90 -2.46 10.42
N LYS A 165 17.96 -1.98 9.60
CA LYS A 165 18.26 -1.32 8.32
C LYS A 165 18.94 0.05 8.46
N ARG A 166 18.68 0.77 9.56
CA ARG A 166 19.38 2.03 9.85
C ARG A 166 20.85 1.79 10.16
N THR A 167 21.17 0.74 10.91
CA THR A 167 22.56 0.39 11.28
C THR A 167 23.29 -0.29 10.13
N ASN A 168 22.61 -1.21 9.42
CA ASN A 168 23.13 -1.90 8.26
C ASN A 168 22.04 -2.01 7.18
N PRO A 169 22.08 -1.21 6.11
CA PRO A 169 21.09 -1.27 5.03
C PRO A 169 20.93 -2.65 4.37
N ALA A 170 21.99 -3.47 4.42
CA ALA A 170 22.04 -4.84 3.91
C ALA A 170 21.76 -5.91 4.99
N ALA A 171 21.25 -5.52 6.16
CA ALA A 171 20.87 -6.47 7.21
C ALA A 171 19.89 -7.52 6.67
N ASP A 172 20.20 -8.80 6.93
CA ASP A 172 19.26 -9.89 6.70
C ASP A 172 18.14 -9.81 7.73
N ILE A 173 16.92 -9.61 7.24
CA ILE A 173 15.70 -9.47 8.03
C ILE A 173 14.64 -10.49 7.64
N ILE A 174 14.98 -11.49 6.82
CA ILE A 174 14.01 -12.41 6.20
C ILE A 174 13.13 -13.10 7.26
N SER A 175 13.73 -13.54 8.38
CA SER A 175 12.99 -14.13 9.49
C SER A 175 12.00 -13.15 10.11
N ILE A 176 12.40 -11.90 10.32
CA ILE A 176 11.54 -10.86 10.94
C ILE A 176 10.40 -10.47 9.97
N GLU A 177 10.68 -10.38 8.67
CA GLU A 177 9.66 -10.14 7.65
C GLU A 177 8.67 -11.29 7.55
N THR A 178 9.13 -12.54 7.71
CA THR A 178 8.27 -13.72 7.71
C THR A 178 7.31 -13.73 8.91
N ASP A 179 7.83 -13.41 10.10
CA ASP A 179 7.01 -13.27 11.31
C ASP A 179 5.98 -12.15 11.17
N LEU A 180 6.40 -11.01 10.61
CA LEU A 180 5.52 -9.88 10.35
C LEU A 180 4.41 -10.26 9.37
N ASP A 181 4.77 -10.95 8.29
CA ASP A 181 3.83 -11.42 7.28
C ASP A 181 2.77 -12.36 7.89
N ALA A 182 3.18 -13.27 8.77
CA ALA A 182 2.28 -14.17 9.48
C ALA A 182 1.31 -13.43 10.42
N LEU A 183 1.73 -12.32 11.01
CA LEU A 183 0.87 -11.50 11.87
C LEU A 183 -0.16 -10.70 11.08
N VAL A 184 0.24 -10.07 9.97
CA VAL A 184 -0.66 -9.25 9.15
C VAL A 184 -1.61 -10.09 8.29
N ASN A 185 -1.21 -11.31 7.92
CA ASN A 185 -2.04 -12.28 7.19
C ASN A 185 -2.73 -13.30 8.11
N PHE A 186 -2.93 -12.94 9.37
CA PHE A 186 -3.57 -13.83 10.33
C PHE A 186 -4.95 -14.29 9.86
N ARG A 187 -5.15 -15.60 9.83
CA ARG A 187 -6.48 -16.23 9.68
C ARG A 187 -6.99 -16.61 11.06
N ARG A 188 -8.19 -16.14 11.43
CA ARG A 188 -8.94 -16.78 12.53
C ARG A 188 -9.19 -18.22 12.09
N ARG A 189 -8.68 -19.18 12.87
CA ARG A 189 -9.07 -20.58 12.75
C ARG A 189 -10.54 -20.72 13.14
#